data_AF-A0A6B1IMT2-F1
#
_entry.id   AF-A0A6B1IMT2-F1
#
_cell.length_a   1.000
_cell.length_b   1.000
_cell.length_c   1.000
_cell.angle_alpha   90.00
_cell.angle_beta   90.00
_cell.angle_gamma   90.00
#
_symmetry.space_group_name_H-M   'P 1'
#
loop_
_entity.id
_entity.type
_entity.pdbx_description
1 polymer ?
#
loop_
_entity_poly.entity_id
_entity_poly.type
_entity_poly.pdbx_seq_one_letter_code
_entity_poly.pdbx_strand_id
1 'polypeptide(L)'
;MSLRSRLLGSALLVVGVAAIAATVSLAPTVPPEPAADSVSLIAPTPYSFIATPPLLAVGSVLLVGGAAALAGIDLSARAALLAPAVGGVAAFAFVVGAVTAPAAVLPALAEADALATAASGPPGTIATGAVVGAAVAPVVRATTTEDTAALLAGSVLLLAALAAGASDPLSLVTGGVGGAVAVGLLWAVDPERWRP
;
A
#
# COMPACT_ATOMS: atom_id res chain seq x y z
N MET A 1 -13.48 19.87 -17.41
CA MET A 1 -13.70 18.76 -16.46
C MET A 1 -15.07 18.14 -16.71
N SER A 2 -15.17 16.82 -16.87
CA SER A 2 -16.44 16.14 -17.10
C SER A 2 -17.04 15.59 -15.79
N LEU A 3 -18.37 15.59 -15.67
CA LEU A 3 -19.09 14.96 -14.56
C LEU A 3 -18.69 13.49 -14.37
N ARG A 4 -18.45 12.80 -15.49
CA ARG A 4 -17.97 11.41 -15.55
C ARG A 4 -16.67 11.21 -14.76
N SER A 5 -15.68 12.10 -14.94
CA SER A 5 -14.38 12.02 -14.25
C SER A 5 -14.53 12.14 -12.73
N ARG A 6 -15.42 13.03 -12.26
CA ARG A 6 -15.71 13.18 -10.84
C ARG A 6 -16.42 11.98 -10.25
N LEU A 7 -17.44 11.46 -10.93
CA LEU A 7 -18.17 10.26 -10.49
C LEU A 7 -17.27 9.04 -10.42
N LEU A 8 -16.42 8.85 -11.43
CA LEU A 8 -15.42 7.79 -11.45
C LEU A 8 -14.42 7.97 -10.29
N GLY A 9 -13.90 9.18 -10.08
CA GLY A 9 -13.04 9.49 -8.94
C GLY A 9 -13.68 9.16 -7.60
N SER A 10 -14.94 9.55 -7.38
CA SER A 10 -15.70 9.18 -6.18
C SER A 10 -15.86 7.67 -6.04
N ALA A 11 -16.18 6.95 -7.11
CA ALA A 11 -16.31 5.50 -7.08
C ALA A 11 -14.98 4.81 -6.71
N LEU A 12 -13.87 5.24 -7.32
CA LEU A 12 -12.53 4.72 -7.01
C LEU A 12 -12.14 5.00 -5.56
N LEU A 13 -12.46 6.19 -5.04
CA LEU A 13 -12.24 6.51 -3.63
C LEU A 13 -13.04 5.59 -2.71
N VAL A 14 -14.32 5.36 -2.99
CA VAL A 14 -15.17 4.45 -2.19
C VAL A 14 -14.61 3.03 -2.21
N VAL A 15 -14.22 2.51 -3.38
CA VAL A 15 -13.64 1.17 -3.51
C VAL A 15 -12.28 1.11 -2.80
N GLY A 16 -11.45 2.14 -2.94
CA GLY A 16 -10.15 2.22 -2.27
C GLY A 16 -10.28 2.23 -0.76
N VAL A 17 -11.19 3.04 -0.22
CA VAL A 17 -11.52 3.05 1.22
C VAL A 17 -12.07 1.70 1.67
N ALA A 18 -12.96 1.08 0.90
CA ALA A 18 -13.51 -0.23 1.23
C ALA A 18 -12.43 -1.33 1.27
N ALA A 19 -11.47 -1.30 0.35
CA ALA A 19 -10.34 -2.23 0.33
C ALA A 19 -9.47 -2.08 1.58
N ILE A 20 -9.18 -0.84 2.01
CA ILE A 20 -8.43 -0.57 3.25
C ILE A 20 -9.28 -0.90 4.49
N ALA A 21 -10.57 -0.61 4.49
CA ALA A 21 -11.43 -0.94 5.62
C ALA A 21 -11.54 -2.46 5.82
N ALA A 22 -11.55 -3.24 4.75
CA ALA A 22 -11.55 -4.71 4.81
C ALA A 22 -10.31 -5.25 5.54
N THR A 23 -9.18 -4.54 5.52
CA THR A 23 -7.96 -4.99 6.19
C THR A 23 -8.06 -4.89 7.71
N VAL A 24 -9.00 -4.11 8.27
CA VAL A 24 -9.25 -4.08 9.72
C VAL A 24 -9.57 -5.48 10.26
N SER A 25 -10.29 -6.31 9.50
CA SER A 25 -10.69 -7.66 9.90
C SER A 25 -9.73 -8.76 9.44
N LEU A 26 -8.76 -8.42 8.59
CA LEU A 26 -7.88 -9.39 7.93
C LEU A 26 -6.42 -9.22 8.31
N ALA A 27 -5.97 -8.01 8.67
CA ALA A 27 -4.57 -7.73 8.93
C ALA A 27 -4.08 -8.58 10.11
N PRO A 28 -2.94 -9.27 9.97
CA PRO A 28 -2.27 -9.85 11.12
C PRO A 28 -1.79 -8.73 12.04
N THR A 29 -1.90 -8.91 13.36
CA THR A 29 -1.55 -7.86 14.34
C THR A 29 -0.54 -8.36 15.37
N VAL A 30 0.29 -7.45 15.88
CA VAL A 30 1.17 -7.72 17.02
C VAL A 30 0.35 -7.71 18.32
N PRO A 31 0.50 -8.71 19.21
CA PRO A 31 -0.16 -8.71 20.51
C PRO A 31 0.28 -7.52 21.38
N PRO A 32 -0.60 -7.01 22.27
CA PRO A 32 -0.27 -5.88 23.14
C PRO A 32 0.89 -6.14 24.10
N GLU A 33 1.09 -7.40 24.50
CA GLU A 33 2.24 -7.86 25.30
C GLU A 33 2.97 -8.96 24.51
N PRO A 34 4.00 -8.62 23.71
CA PRO A 34 4.80 -9.63 23.05
C PRO A 34 5.57 -10.44 24.10
N ALA A 35 5.56 -11.76 23.98
CA ALA A 35 6.39 -12.61 24.82
C ALA A 35 7.88 -12.23 24.61
N ALA A 36 8.66 -12.17 25.70
CA ALA A 36 10.02 -11.62 25.72
C ALA A 36 10.97 -12.20 24.66
N ASP A 37 10.71 -13.41 24.16
CA ASP A 37 11.59 -14.14 23.25
C ASP A 37 11.02 -14.33 21.82
N SER A 38 9.79 -13.87 21.51
CA SER A 38 9.28 -13.92 20.13
C SER A 38 8.11 -12.97 19.86
N VAL A 39 8.22 -12.19 18.78
CA VAL A 39 7.08 -11.43 18.22
C VAL A 39 6.26 -12.38 17.35
N SER A 40 5.24 -13.01 17.93
CA SER A 40 4.25 -13.79 17.18
C SER A 40 3.13 -12.87 16.69
N LEU A 41 2.75 -13.00 15.42
CA LEU A 41 1.61 -12.28 14.86
C LEU A 41 0.31 -13.05 15.09
N ILE A 42 -0.74 -12.33 15.49
CA ILE A 42 -2.10 -12.85 15.57
C ILE A 42 -2.75 -12.65 14.21
N ALA A 43 -2.92 -13.74 13.46
CA ALA A 43 -3.65 -13.72 12.20
C ALA A 43 -5.13 -14.07 12.44
N PRO A 44 -6.08 -13.17 12.12
CA PRO A 44 -7.51 -13.46 12.26
C PRO A 44 -7.97 -14.66 11.43
N THR A 45 -7.33 -14.91 10.28
CA THR A 45 -7.67 -15.99 9.34
C THR A 45 -6.40 -16.60 8.73
N PRO A 46 -6.45 -17.82 8.17
CA PRO A 46 -5.31 -18.40 7.44
C PRO A 46 -4.90 -17.60 6.20
N TYR A 47 -5.77 -16.70 5.69
CA TYR A 47 -5.52 -15.90 4.50
C TYR A 47 -5.02 -14.49 4.81
N SER A 48 -4.89 -14.12 6.08
CA SER A 48 -4.52 -12.77 6.52
C SER A 48 -3.23 -12.25 5.86
N PHE A 49 -2.20 -13.10 5.78
CA PHE A 49 -0.92 -12.76 5.15
C PHE A 49 -0.99 -12.65 3.62
N ILE A 50 -1.96 -13.31 2.99
CA ILE A 50 -2.14 -13.32 1.54
C ILE A 50 -3.03 -12.13 1.11
N ALA A 51 -4.06 -11.82 1.89
CA ALA A 51 -5.06 -10.81 1.55
C ALA A 51 -4.61 -9.39 1.91
N THR A 52 -3.83 -9.22 2.98
CA THR A 52 -3.50 -7.89 3.50
C THR A 52 -2.63 -7.07 2.54
N PRO A 53 -1.47 -7.57 2.04
CA PRO A 53 -0.64 -6.81 1.10
C PRO A 53 -1.37 -6.35 -0.17
N PRO A 54 -2.11 -7.20 -0.91
CA PRO A 54 -2.81 -6.77 -2.12
C PRO A 54 -3.95 -5.81 -1.83
N LEU A 55 -4.73 -5.98 -0.76
CA LEU A 55 -5.83 -5.08 -0.43
C LEU A 55 -5.32 -3.66 -0.14
N LEU A 56 -4.19 -3.54 0.55
CA LEU A 56 -3.57 -2.24 0.84
C LEU A 56 -2.94 -1.61 -0.40
N ALA A 57 -2.30 -2.41 -1.25
CA ALA A 57 -1.78 -1.94 -2.53
C ALA A 57 -2.91 -1.45 -3.46
N VAL A 58 -4.00 -2.21 -3.58
CA VAL A 58 -5.18 -1.81 -4.36
C VAL A 58 -5.80 -0.55 -3.77
N GLY A 59 -6.03 -0.55 -2.46
CA GLY A 59 -6.60 0.58 -1.74
C GLY A 59 -5.80 1.87 -1.97
N SER A 60 -4.49 1.84 -1.79
CA SER A 60 -3.63 3.02 -1.95
C SER A 60 -3.59 3.54 -3.38
N VAL A 61 -3.50 2.66 -4.38
CA VAL A 61 -3.49 3.03 -5.80
C VAL A 61 -4.83 3.64 -6.21
N LEU A 62 -5.95 3.04 -5.80
CA LEU A 62 -7.29 3.55 -6.09
C LEU A 62 -7.57 4.87 -5.36
N LEU A 63 -7.05 5.07 -4.15
CA LEU A 63 -7.15 6.33 -3.43
C LEU A 63 -6.44 7.46 -4.17
N VAL A 64 -5.19 7.25 -4.57
CA VAL A 64 -4.39 8.27 -5.26
C VAL A 64 -4.96 8.57 -6.65
N GLY A 65 -5.31 7.53 -7.42
CA GLY A 65 -5.95 7.69 -8.73
C GLY A 65 -7.33 8.34 -8.64
N GLY A 66 -8.15 7.90 -7.69
CA GLY A 66 -9.49 8.42 -7.43
C GLY A 66 -9.48 9.88 -6.97
N ALA A 67 -8.53 10.27 -6.12
CA ALA A 67 -8.36 11.65 -5.69
C ALA A 67 -8.01 12.58 -6.88
N ALA A 68 -7.09 12.14 -7.75
CA ALA A 68 -6.75 12.90 -8.95
C ALA A 68 -7.94 13.02 -9.92
N ALA A 69 -8.68 11.94 -10.14
CA ALA A 69 -9.91 11.94 -10.93
C ALA A 69 -11.00 12.85 -10.35
N LEU A 70 -11.22 12.80 -9.03
CA LEU A 70 -12.21 13.64 -8.35
C LEU A 70 -11.83 15.13 -8.43
N ALA A 71 -10.56 15.46 -8.22
CA ALA A 71 -10.03 16.81 -8.38
C ALA A 71 -9.94 17.26 -9.85
N GLY A 72 -10.16 16.33 -10.80
CA GLY A 72 -10.06 16.58 -12.23
C GLY A 72 -8.65 16.97 -12.70
N ILE A 73 -7.62 16.62 -11.92
CA ILE A 73 -6.22 16.84 -12.27
C ILE A 73 -5.67 15.59 -12.96
N ASP A 74 -4.71 15.78 -13.85
CA ASP A 74 -3.98 14.64 -14.42
C ASP A 74 -2.97 14.13 -13.41
N LEU A 75 -3.06 12.84 -13.11
CA LEU A 75 -2.18 12.22 -12.13
C LEU A 75 -0.77 12.14 -12.72
N SER A 76 0.15 13.01 -12.29
CA SER A 76 1.55 12.91 -12.70
C SER A 76 2.20 11.64 -12.14
N ALA A 77 3.27 11.17 -12.78
CA ALA A 77 4.07 10.05 -12.27
C ALA A 77 4.61 10.31 -10.85
N ARG A 78 4.94 11.56 -10.54
CA ARG A 78 5.38 11.98 -9.20
C ARG A 78 4.26 11.92 -8.16
N ALA A 79 3.04 12.32 -8.53
CA ALA A 79 1.90 12.19 -7.63
C ALA A 79 1.54 10.73 -7.37
N ALA A 80 1.74 9.84 -8.36
CA ALA A 80 1.55 8.40 -8.17
C ALA A 80 2.53 7.77 -7.17
N LEU A 81 3.67 8.41 -6.86
CA LEU A 81 4.59 7.97 -5.79
C LEU A 81 3.97 8.07 -4.38
N LEU A 82 2.85 8.78 -4.24
CA LEU A 82 2.09 8.78 -2.99
C LEU A 82 1.47 7.40 -2.69
N ALA A 83 1.15 6.60 -3.70
CA ALA A 83 0.48 5.31 -3.49
C ALA A 83 1.36 4.33 -2.68
N PRO A 84 2.65 4.12 -3.00
CA PRO A 84 3.58 3.37 -2.16
C PRO A 84 3.65 3.85 -0.71
N ALA A 85 3.75 5.17 -0.50
CA ALA A 85 3.83 5.74 0.84
C ALA A 85 2.54 5.46 1.64
N VAL A 86 1.37 5.69 1.04
CA VAL A 86 0.07 5.43 1.67
C VAL A 86 -0.10 3.94 1.97
N GLY A 87 0.20 3.06 1.02
CA GLY A 87 0.09 1.62 1.19
C GLY A 87 1.00 1.08 2.29
N GLY A 88 2.28 1.49 2.28
CA GLY A 88 3.26 1.08 3.29
C GLY A 88 2.93 1.57 4.69
N VAL A 89 2.56 2.85 4.84
CA VAL A 89 2.18 3.43 6.15
C VAL A 89 0.91 2.76 6.68
N ALA A 90 -0.10 2.57 5.84
CA ALA A 90 -1.32 1.87 6.24
C ALA A 90 -1.00 0.45 6.69
N ALA A 91 -0.25 -0.31 5.88
CA ALA A 91 0.15 -1.69 6.21
C ALA A 91 0.88 -1.77 7.54
N PHE A 92 1.88 -0.93 7.74
CA PHE A 92 2.62 -0.87 8.98
C PHE A 92 1.68 -0.57 10.16
N ALA A 93 0.85 0.47 10.05
CA ALA A 93 -0.08 0.90 11.09
C ALA A 93 -1.12 -0.19 11.45
N PHE A 94 -1.60 -0.96 10.48
CA PHE A 94 -2.48 -2.10 10.73
C PHE A 94 -1.74 -3.20 11.50
N VAL A 95 -0.55 -3.61 11.04
CA VAL A 95 0.14 -4.77 11.61
C VAL A 95 0.68 -4.48 13.01
N VAL A 96 1.18 -3.27 13.28
CA VAL A 96 1.57 -2.86 14.64
C VAL A 96 0.37 -2.64 15.56
N GLY A 97 -0.87 -2.67 15.04
CA GLY A 97 -2.10 -2.48 15.83
C GLY A 97 -2.42 -1.02 16.15
N ALA A 98 -1.76 -0.04 15.50
CA ALA A 98 -2.01 1.38 15.73
C ALA A 98 -3.45 1.79 15.36
N VAL A 99 -4.09 1.08 14.45
CA VAL A 99 -5.50 1.34 14.06
C VAL A 99 -6.47 0.85 15.14
N THR A 100 -6.18 -0.27 15.80
CA THR A 100 -7.09 -0.90 16.76
C THR A 100 -6.84 -0.46 18.20
N ALA A 101 -5.60 -0.11 18.56
CA ALA A 101 -5.20 0.29 19.91
C ALA A 101 -4.19 1.47 19.88
N PRO A 102 -4.54 2.62 19.30
CA PRO A 102 -3.60 3.74 19.08
C PRO A 102 -2.95 4.25 20.36
N ALA A 103 -3.70 4.34 21.46
CA ALA A 103 -3.20 4.87 22.73
C ALA A 103 -2.11 3.99 23.37
N ALA A 104 -2.10 2.68 23.06
CA ALA A 104 -1.07 1.76 23.55
C ALA A 104 0.14 1.71 22.61
N VAL A 105 -0.12 1.76 21.29
CA VAL A 105 0.91 1.50 20.27
C VAL A 105 1.70 2.76 19.90
N LEU A 106 1.04 3.91 19.74
CA LEU A 106 1.70 5.13 19.26
C LEU A 106 2.79 5.65 20.21
N PRO A 107 2.60 5.65 21.55
CA PRO A 107 3.68 6.02 22.47
C PRO A 107 4.87 5.05 22.38
N ALA A 108 4.62 3.75 22.21
CA ALA A 108 5.68 2.76 22.07
C ALA A 108 6.48 2.96 20.77
N LEU A 109 5.82 3.32 19.66
CA LEU A 109 6.50 3.64 18.40
C LEU A 109 7.25 4.97 18.40
N ALA A 110 7.06 5.82 19.42
CA ALA A 110 7.88 7.02 19.58
C ALA A 110 9.30 6.69 20.07
N GLU A 111 9.49 5.51 20.70
CA GLU A 111 10.81 4.97 21.05
C GLU A 111 11.53 4.48 19.79
N ALA A 112 12.73 5.00 19.53
CA ALA A 112 13.47 4.72 18.30
C ALA A 112 13.79 3.24 18.12
N ASP A 113 14.17 2.55 19.20
CA ASP A 113 14.51 1.11 19.17
C ASP A 113 13.27 0.25 18.92
N ALA A 114 12.12 0.62 19.48
CA ALA A 114 10.86 -0.08 19.25
C ALA A 114 10.40 0.09 17.79
N LEU A 115 10.51 1.30 17.25
CA LEU A 115 10.21 1.57 15.85
C LEU A 115 11.17 0.80 14.91
N ALA A 116 12.47 0.82 15.19
CA ALA A 116 13.46 0.08 14.41
C ALA A 116 13.21 -1.44 14.44
N THR A 117 12.82 -1.98 15.59
CA THR A 117 12.45 -3.39 15.76
C THR A 117 11.19 -3.72 14.96
N ALA A 118 10.15 -2.89 15.04
CA ALA A 118 8.92 -3.09 14.28
C ALA A 118 9.14 -2.98 12.76
N ALA A 119 10.01 -2.04 12.34
CA ALA A 119 10.34 -1.80 10.93
C ALA A 119 11.23 -2.90 10.32
N SER A 120 12.09 -3.54 11.11
CA SER A 120 12.89 -4.69 10.67
C SER A 120 12.19 -6.03 10.86
N GLY A 121 11.13 -6.06 11.68
CA GLY A 121 10.31 -7.25 11.95
C GLY A 121 9.13 -7.44 11.00
N PRO A 122 8.20 -8.35 11.36
CA PRO A 122 7.04 -8.68 10.53
C PRO A 122 6.19 -7.49 10.06
N PRO A 123 5.94 -6.43 10.86
CA PRO A 123 5.21 -5.26 10.38
C PRO A 123 5.88 -4.56 9.19
N GLY A 124 7.20 -4.38 9.24
CA GLY A 124 7.96 -3.82 8.13
C GLY A 124 7.95 -4.72 6.90
N THR A 125 8.08 -6.03 7.08
CA THR A 125 8.07 -7.02 6.00
C THR A 125 6.70 -7.12 5.28
N ILE A 126 5.59 -6.98 6.00
CA ILE A 126 4.27 -6.92 5.36
C ILE A 126 4.06 -5.57 4.66
N ALA A 127 4.56 -4.49 5.25
CA ALA A 127 4.49 -3.16 4.65
C ALA A 127 5.27 -3.07 3.33
N THR A 128 6.42 -3.73 3.20
CA THR A 128 7.18 -3.77 1.94
C THR A 128 6.39 -4.45 0.81
N GLY A 129 5.58 -5.47 1.09
CA GLY A 129 4.68 -6.07 0.10
C GLY A 129 3.66 -5.07 -0.45
N ALA A 130 3.01 -4.30 0.44
CA ALA A 130 2.09 -3.23 0.03
C ALA A 130 2.79 -2.12 -0.76
N VAL A 131 4.02 -1.75 -0.37
CA VAL A 131 4.87 -0.78 -1.09
C VAL A 131 5.19 -1.28 -2.50
N VAL A 132 5.62 -2.53 -2.65
CA VAL A 132 5.93 -3.14 -3.96
C VAL A 132 4.70 -3.15 -4.86
N GLY A 133 3.54 -3.56 -4.34
CA GLY A 133 2.28 -3.51 -5.08
C GLY A 133 1.92 -2.09 -5.53
N ALA A 134 1.93 -1.15 -4.60
CA ALA A 134 1.54 0.21 -4.90
C ALA A 134 2.57 0.94 -5.80
N ALA A 135 3.83 0.50 -5.87
CA ALA A 135 4.86 1.04 -6.75
C ALA A 135 4.63 0.72 -8.23
N VAL A 136 3.76 -0.25 -8.55
CA VAL A 136 3.36 -0.52 -9.95
C VAL A 136 2.72 0.73 -10.58
N ALA A 137 1.90 1.47 -9.84
CA ALA A 137 1.22 2.66 -10.34
C ALA A 137 2.18 3.79 -10.80
N PRO A 138 3.13 4.28 -9.98
CA PRO A 138 4.09 5.29 -10.42
C PRO A 138 5.02 4.80 -11.52
N VAL A 139 5.41 3.51 -11.54
CA VAL A 139 6.24 2.96 -12.64
C VAL A 139 5.50 2.98 -13.97
N VAL A 140 4.23 2.55 -13.98
CA VAL A 140 3.40 2.61 -15.19
C VAL A 140 3.19 4.05 -15.63
N ARG A 141 2.81 4.94 -14.70
CA ARG A 141 2.64 6.36 -15.03
C ARG A 141 3.93 6.97 -15.57
N ALA A 142 5.07 6.77 -14.92
CA ALA A 142 6.36 7.29 -15.35
C ALA A 142 6.76 6.79 -16.75
N THR A 143 6.49 5.52 -17.04
CA THR A 143 6.72 4.93 -18.37
C THR A 143 5.82 5.59 -19.43
N THR A 144 4.51 5.70 -19.16
CA THR A 144 3.55 6.27 -20.13
C THR A 144 3.69 7.77 -20.34
N THR A 145 4.22 8.50 -19.35
CA THR A 145 4.43 9.96 -19.43
C THR A 145 5.88 10.35 -19.69
N GLU A 146 6.76 9.37 -19.94
CA GLU A 146 8.20 9.58 -20.18
C GLU A 146 8.91 10.40 -19.06
N ASP A 147 8.44 10.30 -17.81
CA ASP A 147 9.08 10.99 -16.67
C ASP A 147 10.21 10.13 -16.10
N THR A 148 11.40 10.30 -16.67
CA THR A 148 12.62 9.55 -16.28
C THR A 148 12.94 9.70 -14.79
N ALA A 149 12.74 10.88 -14.20
CA ALA A 149 13.05 11.10 -12.78
C ALA A 149 12.10 10.29 -11.90
N ALA A 150 10.80 10.28 -12.22
CA ALA A 150 9.83 9.46 -11.52
C ALA A 150 10.05 7.96 -11.75
N LEU A 151 10.48 7.56 -12.96
CA LEU A 151 10.79 6.16 -13.28
C LEU A 151 11.98 5.67 -12.45
N LEU A 152 13.04 6.48 -12.33
CA LEU A 152 14.20 6.17 -11.49
C LEU A 152 13.82 6.10 -10.02
N ALA A 153 13.06 7.08 -9.51
CA ALA A 153 12.59 7.08 -8.13
C ALA A 153 11.74 5.84 -7.82
N GLY A 154 10.78 5.50 -8.70
CA GLY A 154 9.94 4.32 -8.57
C GLY A 154 10.74 3.01 -8.64
N SER A 155 11.73 2.93 -9.53
CA SER A 155 12.59 1.76 -9.67
C SER A 155 13.49 1.55 -8.45
N VAL A 156 14.13 2.61 -7.96
CA VAL A 156 14.95 2.56 -6.73
C VAL A 156 14.09 2.15 -5.54
N LEU A 157 12.88 2.71 -5.42
CA LEU A 157 11.94 2.33 -4.37
C LEU A 157 11.55 0.85 -4.47
N LEU A 158 11.24 0.36 -5.66
CA LEU A 158 10.89 -1.04 -5.89
C LEU A 158 12.05 -1.97 -5.53
N LEU A 159 13.27 -1.66 -5.96
CA LEU A 159 14.47 -2.43 -5.62
C LEU A 159 14.75 -2.42 -4.12
N ALA A 160 14.63 -1.26 -3.47
CA ALA A 160 14.79 -1.15 -2.01
C ALA A 160 13.73 -1.97 -1.26
N ALA A 161 12.47 -1.92 -1.71
CA ALA A 161 11.38 -2.68 -1.10
C ALA A 161 11.54 -4.19 -1.30
N LEU A 162 12.01 -4.63 -2.49
CA LEU A 162 12.35 -6.03 -2.76
C LEU A 162 13.50 -6.51 -1.86
N ALA A 163 14.54 -5.70 -1.69
CA ALA A 163 15.66 -6.03 -0.81
C ALA A 163 15.21 -6.12 0.66
N ALA A 164 14.41 -5.17 1.13
CA ALA A 164 13.91 -5.12 2.50
C ALA A 164 12.89 -6.23 2.80
N GLY A 165 12.10 -6.66 1.82
CA GLY A 165 11.10 -7.73 1.95
C GLY A 165 11.59 -9.12 1.55
N ALA A 166 12.88 -9.31 1.26
CA ALA A 166 13.41 -10.56 0.70
C ALA A 166 13.15 -11.80 1.58
N SER A 167 12.95 -11.61 2.89
CA SER A 167 12.61 -12.65 3.85
C SER A 167 11.15 -13.13 3.78
N ASP A 168 10.27 -12.41 3.06
CA ASP A 168 8.86 -12.78 2.86
C ASP A 168 8.45 -12.61 1.37
N PRO A 169 8.87 -13.55 0.52
CA PRO A 169 8.53 -13.49 -0.90
C PRO A 169 7.01 -13.56 -1.15
N LEU A 170 6.22 -14.13 -0.24
CA LEU A 170 4.78 -14.25 -0.41
C LEU A 170 4.10 -12.88 -0.32
N SER A 171 4.49 -12.07 0.68
CA SER A 171 4.01 -10.68 0.81
C SER A 171 4.37 -9.83 -0.42
N LEU A 172 5.60 -9.97 -0.93
CA LEU A 172 6.05 -9.29 -2.14
C LEU A 172 5.22 -9.67 -3.38
N VAL A 173 5.00 -10.98 -3.59
CA VAL A 173 4.24 -11.49 -4.74
C VAL A 173 2.77 -11.07 -4.67
N THR A 174 2.13 -11.29 -3.52
CA THR A 174 0.70 -10.96 -3.35
C THR A 174 0.47 -9.46 -3.44
N GLY A 175 1.31 -8.64 -2.82
CA GLY A 175 1.30 -7.19 -2.97
C GLY A 175 1.47 -6.77 -4.43
N GLY A 176 2.48 -7.30 -5.12
CA GLY A 176 2.72 -7.07 -6.55
C GLY A 176 1.51 -7.38 -7.43
N VAL A 177 0.86 -8.53 -7.21
CA VAL A 177 -0.39 -8.90 -7.89
C VAL A 177 -1.50 -7.89 -7.62
N GLY A 178 -1.69 -7.46 -6.36
CA GLY A 178 -2.66 -6.43 -6.01
C GLY A 178 -2.41 -5.11 -6.75
N GLY A 179 -1.15 -4.69 -6.84
CA GLY A 179 -0.73 -3.52 -7.62
C GLY A 179 -1.08 -3.62 -9.11
N ALA A 180 -0.75 -4.75 -9.73
CA ALA A 180 -1.06 -5.01 -11.13
C ALA A 180 -2.57 -5.04 -11.39
N VAL A 181 -3.36 -5.64 -10.50
CA VAL A 181 -4.83 -5.62 -10.56
C VAL A 181 -5.36 -4.20 -10.46
N ALA A 182 -4.84 -3.39 -9.52
CA ALA A 182 -5.28 -2.01 -9.34
C ALA A 182 -5.03 -1.16 -10.59
N VAL A 183 -3.83 -1.25 -11.18
CA VAL A 183 -3.51 -0.56 -12.43
C VAL A 183 -4.33 -1.10 -13.60
N GLY A 184 -4.55 -2.41 -13.68
CA GLY A 184 -5.41 -3.01 -14.69
C GLY A 184 -6.86 -2.52 -14.62
N LEU A 185 -7.41 -2.37 -13.40
CA LEU A 185 -8.72 -1.77 -13.17
C LEU A 185 -8.75 -0.32 -13.64
N LEU A 186 -7.75 0.48 -13.27
CA LEU A 186 -7.65 1.87 -13.70
C LEU A 186 -7.52 2.00 -15.21
N TRP A 187 -6.80 1.10 -15.87
CA TRP A 187 -6.75 1.02 -17.32
C TRP A 187 -8.12 0.71 -17.93
N ALA A 188 -8.88 -0.21 -17.35
CA ALA A 188 -10.22 -0.56 -17.84
C ALA A 188 -11.23 0.59 -17.68
N VAL A 189 -11.20 1.33 -16.57
CA VAL A 189 -12.21 2.35 -16.27
C VAL A 189 -11.82 3.77 -16.70
N ASP A 190 -10.52 4.05 -16.81
CA ASP A 190 -9.93 5.35 -17.15
C ASP A 190 -8.76 5.19 -18.14
N PRO A 191 -9.03 4.67 -19.34
CA PRO A 191 -7.98 4.32 -20.31
C PRO A 191 -7.21 5.54 -20.82
N GLU A 192 -7.83 6.72 -20.88
CA GLU A 192 -7.17 7.95 -21.35
C GLU A 192 -5.96 8.32 -20.47
N ARG A 193 -5.99 7.95 -19.19
CA ARG A 193 -4.92 8.24 -18.23
C ARG A 193 -4.00 7.07 -17.95
N TRP A 194 -4.43 5.83 -18.17
CA TRP A 194 -3.67 4.65 -17.71
C TRP A 194 -3.26 3.69 -18.82
N ARG A 195 -3.74 3.89 -20.05
CA ARG A 195 -3.30 3.09 -21.19
C ARG A 195 -1.90 3.51 -21.62
N PRO A 196 -0.96 2.57 -21.79
CA PRO A 196 0.32 2.83 -22.43
C PRO A 196 0.19 3.16 -23.92
#